data_AF-A0A844MVE1-F1
#
_entry.id   AF-A0A844MVE1-F1
#
_cell.length_a   1.000
_cell.length_b   1.000
_cell.length_c   1.000
_cell.angle_alpha   90.00
_cell.angle_beta   90.00
_cell.angle_gamma   90.00
#
_symmetry.space_group_name_H-M   'P 1'
#
loop_
_entity.id
_entity.type
_entity.pdbx_description
1 polymer ?
#
loop_
_entity_poly.entity_id
_entity_poly.type
_entity_poly.pdbx_seq_one_letter_code
_entity_poly.pdbx_strand_id
1 'polypeptide(L)' 'MNKHLPQEQDREILSQLSTEELVSNIIEQGNVIRELHNRVLELQQEIDRLKLSRDLDSKIS' A
#
# COMPACT_ATOMS: atom_id res chain seq x y z
N MET A 1 -4.87 4.32 12.41
CA MET A 1 -5.22 5.20 11.28
C MET A 1 -5.15 4.37 10.01
N ASN A 2 -6.31 3.90 9.51
CA ASN A 2 -6.46 3.01 8.34
C ASN A 2 -7.42 3.67 7.32
N LYS A 3 -7.24 4.96 7.02
CA LYS A 3 -8.23 5.73 6.23
C LYS A 3 -8.21 5.43 4.73
N HIS A 4 -7.25 4.62 4.25
CA HIS A 4 -7.04 4.37 2.81
C HIS A 4 -6.82 2.88 2.49
N LEU A 5 -7.22 1.96 3.38
CA LEU A 5 -7.20 0.55 3.00
C LEU A 5 -8.46 0.25 2.17
N PRO A 6 -8.34 -0.46 1.04
CA PRO A 6 -9.51 -0.98 0.34
C PRO A 6 -10.35 -1.76 1.35
N GLN A 7 -11.61 -1.35 1.53
CA GLN A 7 -12.52 -2.07 2.39
C GLN A 7 -12.94 -3.36 1.69
N GLU A 8 -13.06 -4.43 2.46
CA GLU A 8 -13.61 -5.68 1.95
C GLU A 8 -15.05 -5.42 1.46
N GLN A 9 -15.28 -5.67 0.18
CA GLN A 9 -16.57 -5.44 -0.45
C GLN A 9 -17.36 -6.74 -0.48
N ASP A 10 -18.61 -6.69 0.00
CA ASP A 10 -19.52 -7.82 -0.07
C ASP A 10 -19.86 -8.14 -1.53
N ARG A 11 -19.70 -9.40 -1.91
CA ARG A 11 -19.97 -9.90 -3.26
C ARG A 11 -21.43 -9.68 -3.66
N GLU A 12 -22.37 -9.80 -2.72
CA GLU A 12 -23.79 -9.61 -2.99
C GLU A 12 -24.09 -8.14 -3.34
N ILE A 13 -23.43 -7.20 -2.66
CA ILE A 13 -23.51 -5.76 -2.96
C ILE A 13 -22.86 -5.46 -4.31
N LEU A 14 -21.69 -6.02 -4.59
CA LEU A 14 -21.00 -5.84 -5.88
C LEU A 14 -21.83 -6.34 -7.06
N SER A 15 -22.58 -7.42 -6.88
CA SER A 15 -23.43 -7.98 -7.94
C SER A 15 -24.61 -7.08 -8.34
N GLN A 16 -24.95 -6.10 -7.51
CA GLN A 16 -26.04 -5.14 -7.76
C GLN A 16 -25.57 -3.88 -8.49
N LEU A 17 -24.25 -3.68 -8.63
CA LEU A 17 -23.68 -2.52 -9.31
C LEU A 17 -23.71 -2.68 -10.83
N SER A 18 -23.79 -1.54 -11.52
CA SER A 18 -23.56 -1.49 -12.97
C SER A 18 -22.10 -1.82 -13.31
N THR A 19 -21.86 -2.17 -14.58
CA THR A 19 -20.51 -2.40 -15.09
C THR A 19 -19.62 -1.17 -14.90
N GLU A 20 -20.16 0.03 -15.15
CA GLU A 20 -19.45 1.30 -15.01
C GLU A 20 -19.03 1.56 -13.56
N GLU A 21 -19.92 1.31 -12.60
CA GLU A 21 -19.61 1.44 -11.17
C GLU A 21 -18.55 0.43 -10.72
N LEU A 22 -18.63 -0.82 -11.22
CA LEU A 22 -17.61 -1.85 -10.95
C LEU A 22 -16.25 -1.45 -11.52
N VAL A 23 -16.20 -0.94 -12.74
CA VAL A 23 -14.96 -0.45 -13.36
C VAL A 23 -14.37 0.71 -12.57
N SER A 24 -15.20 1.67 -12.15
CA SER A 24 -14.77 2.81 -11.32
C SER A 24 -14.15 2.32 -10.00
N ASN A 25 -14.83 1.39 -9.31
CA ASN A 25 -14.33 0.79 -8.07
C ASN A 25 -12.98 0.09 -8.25
N ILE A 26 -12.82 -0.69 -9.33
CA ILE A 26 -11.56 -1.38 -9.63
C ILE A 26 -10.42 -0.38 -9.87
N ILE A 27 -10.68 0.71 -10.60
CA ILE A 27 -9.67 1.75 -10.87
C ILE A 27 -9.23 2.42 -9.56
N GLU A 28 -10.18 2.79 -8.70
CA GLU A 28 -9.89 3.43 -7.42
C GLU A 28 -9.06 2.51 -6.51
N GLN A 29 -9.44 1.23 -6.39
CA GLN A 29 -8.66 0.23 -5.66
C GLN A 29 -7.26 0.05 -6.24
N GLY A 30 -7.13 0.04 -7.57
CA GLY A 30 -5.85 -0.05 -8.25
C GLY A 30 -4.90 1.12 -7.92
N ASN A 31 -5.45 2.33 -7.79
CA ASN A 31 -4.68 3.51 -7.39
C ASN A 31 -4.20 3.40 -5.94
N VAL A 32 -5.08 3.00 -5.02
CA VAL A 32 -4.73 2.77 -3.62
C VAL A 32 -3.64 1.71 -3.46
N ILE A 33 -3.75 0.59 -4.18
CA ILE A 33 -2.73 -0.48 -4.15
C ILE A 33 -1.38 0.06 -4.64
N ARG A 34 -1.37 0.90 -5.68
CA ARG A 34 -0.14 1.51 -6.19
C ARG A 34 0.51 2.43 -5.17
N GLU A 35 -0.27 3.26 -4.48
CA GLU A 35 0.23 4.13 -3.42
C GLU A 35 0.83 3.31 -2.26
N LEU A 36 0.12 2.27 -1.82
CA LEU A 36 0.61 1.37 -0.76
C LEU A 36 1.91 0.67 -1.18
N HIS A 37 2.00 0.19 -2.41
CA HIS A 37 3.21 -0.43 -2.94
C HIS A 37 4.40 0.53 -2.91
N ASN A 38 4.22 1.78 -3.37
CA ASN A 38 5.27 2.79 -3.30
C ASN A 38 5.71 3.08 -1.86
N ARG A 39 4.74 3.16 -0.94
CA ARG A 39 5.06 3.39 0.48
C ARG A 39 5.85 2.24 1.09
N VAL A 40 5.54 1.00 0.73
CA VAL A 40 6.31 -0.17 1.16
C VAL A 40 7.75 -0.10 0.64
N LEU A 41 7.97 0.30 -0.61
CA LEU A 41 9.30 0.47 -1.17
C LEU A 41 10.11 1.56 -0.44
N GLU A 42 9.50 2.72 -0.19
CA GLU A 42 10.13 3.80 0.57
C GLU A 42 10.55 3.35 1.98
N LEU A 43 9.66 2.64 2.68
CA LEU A 43 9.95 2.12 4.01
C LEU A 43 11.06 1.07 3.99
N GLN A 44 11.10 0.22 2.95
CA GLN A 44 12.17 -0.76 2.79
C GLN A 44 13.53 -0.08 2.58
N GLN A 45 13.59 0.95 1.74
CA GLN A 45 14.80 1.74 1.53
C GLN A 45 15.27 2.43 2.82
N GLU A 46 14.33 2.97 3.60
CA GLU A 46 14.61 3.59 4.90
C GLU A 46 15.20 2.57 5.89
N ILE A 47 14.60 1.38 5.97
CA ILE A 47 15.11 0.29 6.82
C ILE A 47 16.53 -0.09 6.42
N ASP A 48 16.82 -0.21 5.13
CA ASP A 48 18.16 -0.60 4.67
C ASP A 48 19.19 0.50 4.92
N ARG A 49 18.82 1.79 4.79
CA ARG A 49 19.67 2.91 5.19
C ARG A 49 20.00 2.88 6.69
N LEU A 50 19.00 2.64 7.54
CA LEU A 50 19.19 2.59 8.99
C LEU A 50 20.05 1.40 9.43
N LYS A 51 19.90 0.24 8.79
CA LYS A 51 20.79 -0.91 9.01
C LYS A 51 22.24 -0.58 8.68
N LEU A 52 22.49 0.03 7.52
CA LEU A 52 23.84 0.45 7.12
C LEU A 52 24.44 1.47 8.10
N SER A 53 23.65 2.45 8.57
CA SER A 53 24.11 3.42 9.57
C SER A 53 24.53 2.75 10.87
N ARG A 54 23.69 1.84 11.40
CA ARG A 54 23.99 1.10 12.63
C ARG A 54 25.25 0.24 12.49
N ASP A 55 25.40 -0.42 11.34
CA ASP A 55 26.55 -1.28 11.08
C ASP A 55 27.85 -0.46 10.96
N LEU A 56 27.79 0.77 10.44
CA LEU A 56 28.93 1.71 10.43
C LEU A 56 29.28 2.20 11.84
N ASP A 57 28.30 2.58 12.66
CA ASP A 57 28.54 3.01 14.05
C ASP A 57 29.19 1.90 14.88
N SER A 58 28.80 0.64 14.66
CA SER A 58 29.37 -0.53 15.35
C SER A 58 30.82 -0.83 14.98
N LYS A 59 31.33 -0.34 13.84
CA LYS A 59 32.71 -0.55 13.39
C LYS A 59 33.66 0.55 13.85
N ILE A 60 33.14 1.67 14.36
CA ILE A 60 33.90 2.86 14.75
C ILE A 60 34.11 2.91 16.28
N SER A 61 33.32 2.15 17.07
CA SER A 61 33.50 1.96 18.52
C SER A 61 34.39 0.76 18.86
#